data_AF-A0A380E0A1-F1
#
_entry.id   AF-A0A380E0A1-F1
#
_cell.length_a   1.000
_cell.length_b   1.000
_cell.length_c   1.000
_cell.angle_alpha   90.00
_cell.angle_beta   90.00
_cell.angle_gamma   90.00
#
_symmetry.space_group_name_H-M   'P 1'
#
loop_
_entity.id
_entity.type
_entity.pdbx_description
1 polymer ?
#
loop_
_entity_poly.entity_id
_entity_poly.type
_entity_poly.pdbx_seq_one_letter_code
_entity_poly.pdbx_strand_id
1 'polypeptide(L)'
;MFLTAMAGNPLAQNLASSTSNVHITWMNWFLAALVPGLVSLIVVPFIIYKIYPPTVKETPNAKSWAENELATMGKIALAEKFMIGIFVIALTLWIVGSFIHIDATLTAFIALALLLLTGVLTWQDILNETGAWNTLVWFSVLVLMADQLNKLGFIPWLSKSIATSLGGLSWPIVLVILILFYFYSHYLFASSTAHISAMYAALLGVAIAAGAPPLFSALMLGFFGNLLASTTHYSSGPAPILFSSGYVTQKRWWTMNLILGFVYFIIWIGLGSLWMKVIGIF
;
A
#
# COMPACT_ATOMS: atom_id res chain seq x y z
N MET A 1 1.26 8.09 4.29
CA MET A 1 1.46 9.07 5.38
C MET A 1 1.41 8.44 6.75
N PHE A 2 0.40 7.63 7.08
CA PHE A 2 0.29 7.02 8.42
C PHE A 2 1.00 5.67 8.51
N LEU A 3 1.69 5.43 9.62
CA LEU A 3 2.34 4.14 9.91
C LEU A 3 1.32 3.00 9.96
N THR A 4 0.09 3.26 10.37
CA THR A 4 -0.97 2.24 10.52
C THR A 4 -1.81 2.03 9.26
N ALA A 5 -1.51 2.71 8.15
CA ALA A 5 -2.35 2.67 6.94
C ALA A 5 -2.23 1.36 6.14
N MET A 6 -1.21 0.55 6.37
CA MET A 6 -0.91 -0.65 5.60
C MET A 6 -0.14 -1.65 6.46
N ALA A 7 -0.50 -2.94 6.42
CA ALA A 7 0.06 -3.97 7.29
C ALA A 7 1.59 -4.14 7.20
N GLY A 8 2.17 -3.85 6.04
CA GLY A 8 3.62 -3.85 5.82
C GLY A 8 4.36 -2.73 6.55
N ASN A 9 3.69 -1.67 7.02
CA ASN A 9 4.34 -0.56 7.70
C ASN A 9 4.78 -0.93 9.14
N PRO A 10 3.91 -1.49 10.01
CA PRO A 10 4.36 -2.06 11.29
C PRO A 10 5.37 -3.19 11.11
N LEU A 11 5.27 -3.98 10.04
CA LEU A 11 6.27 -5.00 9.72
C LEU A 11 7.64 -4.37 9.44
N ALA A 12 7.71 -3.32 8.60
CA ALA A 12 8.94 -2.58 8.35
C ALA A 12 9.51 -1.95 9.64
N GLN A 13 8.64 -1.42 10.52
CA GLN A 13 9.03 -0.93 11.85
C GLN A 13 9.65 -2.04 12.71
N ASN A 14 9.02 -3.22 12.78
CA ASN A 14 9.52 -4.35 13.55
C ASN A 14 10.85 -4.87 12.98
N LEU A 15 10.96 -5.01 11.66
CA LEU A 15 12.18 -5.44 10.99
C LEU A 15 13.32 -4.44 11.24
N ALA A 16 13.07 -3.13 11.12
CA ALA A 16 14.07 -2.11 11.41
C ALA A 16 14.62 -2.20 12.84
N SER A 17 13.73 -2.41 13.82
CA SER A 17 14.11 -2.54 15.22
C SER A 17 14.87 -3.83 15.50
N SER A 18 14.44 -4.96 14.93
CA SER A 18 15.00 -6.28 15.24
C SER A 18 16.29 -6.60 14.48
N THR A 19 16.45 -6.11 13.25
CA THR A 19 17.62 -6.45 12.41
C THR A 19 18.70 -5.38 12.42
N SER A 20 18.36 -4.14 12.78
CA SER A 20 19.28 -3.00 12.65
C SER A 20 19.22 -2.02 13.83
N ASN A 21 18.49 -2.35 14.90
CA ASN A 21 18.31 -1.51 16.09
C ASN A 21 17.85 -0.07 15.78
N VAL A 22 17.04 0.08 14.72
CA VAL A 22 16.48 1.37 14.30
C VAL A 22 15.04 1.47 14.78
N HIS A 23 14.76 2.41 15.67
CA HIS A 23 13.43 2.61 16.22
C HIS A 23 12.62 3.62 15.41
N ILE A 24 11.71 3.11 14.60
CA ILE A 24 10.68 3.92 13.94
C ILE A 24 9.55 4.17 14.94
N THR A 25 9.21 5.43 15.21
CA THR A 25 8.01 5.80 15.97
C THR A 25 6.89 6.23 15.02
N TRP A 26 5.64 6.18 15.49
CA TRP A 26 4.50 6.70 14.72
C TRP A 26 4.70 8.17 14.35
N MET A 27 5.18 8.98 15.31
CA MET A 27 5.38 10.41 15.12
C MET A 27 6.48 10.71 14.10
N ASN A 28 7.61 10.02 14.17
CA ASN A 28 8.70 10.23 13.22
C ASN A 28 8.28 9.81 11.80
N TRP A 29 7.53 8.71 11.66
CA TRP A 29 6.96 8.31 10.37
C TRP A 29 6.00 9.35 9.82
N PHE A 30 5.06 9.82 10.65
CA PHE A 30 4.07 10.82 10.26
C PHE A 30 4.74 12.13 9.83
N LEU A 31 5.63 12.68 10.65
CA LEU A 31 6.34 13.93 10.35
C LEU A 31 7.18 13.80 9.09
N ALA A 32 7.93 12.71 8.92
CA ALA A 32 8.72 12.44 7.72
C ALA A 32 7.86 12.34 6.45
N ALA A 33 6.67 11.72 6.55
CA ALA A 33 5.77 11.52 5.42
C ALA A 33 4.86 12.72 5.12
N LEU A 34 4.76 13.71 6.02
CA LEU A 34 3.75 14.76 5.95
C LEU A 34 3.88 15.61 4.69
N VAL A 35 5.03 16.25 4.48
CA VAL A 35 5.27 17.13 3.33
C VAL A 35 5.25 16.38 2.00
N PRO A 36 6.03 15.31 1.78
CA PRO A 36 5.95 14.56 0.51
C PRO A 36 4.57 13.92 0.29
N GLY A 37 3.88 13.53 1.36
CA GLY A 37 2.52 12.99 1.30
C GLY A 37 1.47 14.01 0.85
N LEU A 38 1.47 15.22 1.44
CA LEU A 38 0.58 16.31 1.03
C LEU A 38 0.83 16.73 -0.42
N VAL A 39 2.10 16.84 -0.82
CA VAL A 39 2.45 17.13 -2.22
C VAL A 39 1.96 16.01 -3.14
N SER A 40 2.11 14.74 -2.77
CA SER A 40 1.57 13.61 -3.54
C SER A 40 0.04 13.69 -3.67
N LEU A 41 -0.69 14.07 -2.62
CA LEU A 41 -2.14 14.22 -2.64
C LEU A 41 -2.64 15.30 -3.60
N ILE A 42 -1.82 16.31 -3.89
CA ILE A 42 -2.16 17.39 -4.84
C ILE A 42 -1.71 17.01 -6.26
N VAL A 43 -0.46 16.56 -6.40
CA VAL A 43 0.18 16.35 -7.69
C VAL A 43 -0.36 15.11 -8.40
N VAL A 44 -0.58 14.00 -7.69
CA VAL A 44 -1.03 12.74 -8.31
C VAL A 44 -2.41 12.89 -8.96
N PRO A 45 -3.45 13.41 -8.28
CA PRO A 45 -4.75 13.64 -8.93
C PRO A 45 -4.67 14.60 -10.11
N PHE A 46 -3.86 15.67 -10.00
CA PHE A 46 -3.68 16.63 -11.09
C PHE A 46 -3.06 15.98 -12.34
N ILE A 47 -2.04 15.14 -12.17
CA ILE A 47 -1.41 14.41 -13.27
C ILE A 47 -2.39 13.42 -13.89
N ILE A 48 -3.11 12.65 -13.08
CA ILE A 48 -4.13 11.71 -13.58
C ILE A 48 -5.20 12.47 -14.37
N TYR A 49 -5.72 13.58 -13.85
CA TYR A 49 -6.72 14.39 -14.54
C TYR A 49 -6.22 14.94 -15.89
N LYS A 50 -4.93 15.32 -15.97
CA LYS A 50 -4.35 15.87 -17.20
C LYS A 50 -4.05 14.81 -18.24
N ILE A 51 -3.50 13.65 -17.83
CA ILE A 51 -3.08 12.58 -18.74
C ILE A 51 -4.25 11.67 -19.11
N TYR A 52 -5.15 11.41 -18.16
CA TYR A 52 -6.36 10.59 -18.31
C TYR A 52 -7.60 11.33 -17.82
N PRO A 53 -7.99 12.43 -18.52
CA PRO A 53 -9.17 13.17 -18.14
C PRO A 53 -10.42 12.28 -18.25
N PRO A 54 -11.41 12.46 -17.34
CA PRO A 54 -12.72 11.85 -17.53
C PRO A 54 -13.36 12.41 -18.80
N THR A 55 -14.14 11.57 -19.48
CA THR A 55 -14.87 11.95 -20.70
C THR A 55 -15.93 13.01 -20.41
N VAL A 56 -16.62 12.89 -19.28
CA VAL A 56 -17.57 13.88 -18.76
C VAL A 56 -16.87 14.71 -17.69
N LYS A 57 -16.70 16.01 -17.96
CA LYS A 57 -16.04 16.96 -17.05
C LYS A 57 -17.00 17.86 -16.29
N GLU A 58 -18.20 18.03 -16.83
CA GLU A 58 -19.25 18.83 -16.22
C GLU A 58 -20.56 18.06 -16.28
N THR A 59 -21.27 18.09 -15.15
CA THR A 59 -22.61 17.54 -15.02
C THR A 59 -23.47 18.63 -14.37
N PRO A 60 -23.93 19.64 -15.14
CA PRO A 60 -24.57 20.84 -14.60
C PRO A 60 -25.84 20.54 -13.80
N ASN A 61 -26.54 19.44 -14.13
CA ASN A 61 -27.72 18.96 -13.43
C ASN A 61 -27.42 17.83 -12.44
N ALA A 62 -26.16 17.65 -12.00
CA ALA A 62 -25.78 16.56 -11.08
C ALA A 62 -26.65 16.53 -9.82
N LYS A 63 -26.90 17.70 -9.22
CA LYS A 63 -27.69 17.81 -7.99
C LYS A 63 -29.14 17.40 -8.21
N SER A 64 -29.81 18.00 -9.21
CA SER A 64 -31.21 17.70 -9.48
C SER A 64 -31.40 16.25 -9.94
N TRP A 65 -30.46 15.71 -10.71
CA TRP A 65 -30.46 14.30 -11.07
C TRP A 65 -30.31 13.41 -9.83
N ALA A 66 -29.34 13.67 -8.95
CA ALA A 66 -29.16 12.91 -7.71
C ALA A 66 -30.39 12.99 -6.77
N GLU A 67 -31.04 14.15 -6.66
CA GLU A 67 -32.28 14.33 -5.87
C GLU A 67 -33.44 13.53 -6.47
N ASN A 68 -33.56 13.53 -7.81
CA ASN A 68 -34.58 12.75 -8.51
C ASN A 68 -34.36 11.24 -8.35
N GLU A 69 -33.14 10.74 -8.53
CA GLU A 69 -32.81 9.33 -8.32
C GLU A 69 -33.00 8.92 -6.85
N LEU A 70 -32.65 9.80 -5.90
CA LEU A 70 -32.91 9.52 -4.48
C LEU A 70 -34.41 9.44 -4.18
N ALA A 71 -35.22 10.30 -4.82
CA ALA A 71 -36.67 10.26 -4.69
C ALA A 71 -37.28 8.99 -5.31
N THR A 72 -36.74 8.50 -6.44
CA THR A 72 -37.19 7.25 -7.08
C THR A 72 -36.79 6.01 -6.28
N MET A 73 -35.62 6.01 -5.64
CA MET A 73 -35.17 4.93 -4.74
C MET A 73 -36.07 4.80 -3.50
N GLY A 74 -36.66 5.90 -3.03
CA GLY A 74 -37.62 5.90 -1.93
C GLY A 74 -36.96 5.84 -0.54
N LYS A 75 -37.66 5.24 0.43
CA LYS A 75 -37.17 5.17 1.83
C LYS A 75 -36.16 4.04 1.98
N ILE A 76 -35.14 4.26 2.81
CA ILE A 76 -34.10 3.27 3.12
C ILE A 76 -34.74 1.95 3.60
N ALA A 77 -34.45 0.88 2.87
CA ALA A 77 -34.94 -0.47 3.15
C ALA A 77 -34.32 -1.05 4.43
N LEU A 78 -34.95 -2.06 5.01
CA LEU A 78 -34.44 -2.69 6.23
C LEU A 78 -33.06 -3.33 6.01
N ALA A 79 -32.85 -3.99 4.85
CA ALA A 79 -31.57 -4.57 4.48
C ALA A 79 -30.45 -3.50 4.36
N GLU A 80 -30.77 -2.33 3.81
CA GLU A 80 -29.82 -1.20 3.72
C GLU A 80 -29.45 -0.66 5.11
N LYS A 81 -30.41 -0.61 6.05
CA LYS A 81 -30.13 -0.24 7.44
C LYS A 81 -29.21 -1.24 8.14
N PHE A 82 -29.43 -2.54 7.93
CA PHE A 82 -28.53 -3.57 8.44
C PHE A 82 -27.13 -3.44 7.84
N MET A 83 -27.03 -3.25 6.52
CA MET A 83 -25.76 -3.02 5.83
C MET A 83 -25.00 -1.81 6.41
N ILE A 84 -25.69 -0.68 6.59
CA ILE A 84 -25.09 0.53 7.20
C ILE A 84 -24.62 0.24 8.63
N GLY A 85 -25.44 -0.42 9.44
CA GLY A 85 -25.09 -0.77 10.83
C GLY A 85 -23.85 -1.67 10.89
N ILE A 86 -23.79 -2.70 10.05
CA ILE A 86 -22.66 -3.62 9.97
C ILE A 86 -21.40 -2.90 9.48
N PHE A 87 -21.52 -2.01 8.50
CA PHE A 87 -20.41 -1.20 8.02
C PHE A 87 -19.84 -0.30 9.13
N VAL A 88 -20.71 0.35 9.93
CA VAL A 88 -20.29 1.16 11.08
C VAL A 88 -19.61 0.30 12.16
N ILE A 89 -20.12 -0.91 12.42
CA ILE A 89 -19.47 -1.86 13.33
C ILE A 89 -18.08 -2.23 12.83
N ALA A 90 -17.93 -2.58 11.55
CA ALA A 90 -16.64 -2.92 10.95
C ALA A 90 -15.64 -1.76 11.04
N LEU A 91 -16.05 -0.54 10.70
CA LEU A 91 -15.22 0.67 10.84
C LEU A 91 -14.80 0.90 12.29
N THR A 92 -15.72 0.76 13.24
CA THR A 92 -15.43 0.93 14.66
C THR A 92 -14.39 -0.10 15.12
N LEU A 93 -14.60 -1.37 14.78
CA LEU A 93 -13.66 -2.46 15.09
C LEU A 93 -12.28 -2.24 14.47
N TRP A 94 -12.19 -1.73 13.25
CA TRP A 94 -10.88 -1.38 12.67
C TRP A 94 -10.19 -0.22 13.38
N ILE A 95 -10.94 0.77 13.89
CA ILE A 95 -10.38 1.90 14.64
C ILE A 95 -9.90 1.46 16.02
N VAL A 96 -10.72 0.70 16.76
CA VAL A 96 -10.41 0.31 18.14
C VAL A 96 -9.66 -1.02 18.26
N GLY A 97 -9.55 -1.79 17.17
CA GLY A 97 -9.04 -3.16 17.16
C GLY A 97 -7.63 -3.29 17.75
N SER A 98 -6.79 -2.28 17.59
CA SER A 98 -5.45 -2.23 18.21
C SER A 98 -5.49 -2.16 19.74
N PHE A 99 -6.52 -1.55 20.35
CA PHE A 99 -6.70 -1.45 21.79
C PHE A 99 -7.33 -2.71 22.41
N ILE A 100 -8.15 -3.42 21.64
CA ILE A 100 -8.90 -4.61 22.10
C ILE A 100 -8.36 -5.92 21.52
N HIS A 101 -7.21 -5.88 20.84
CA HIS A 101 -6.54 -7.02 20.21
C HIS A 101 -7.40 -7.78 19.18
N ILE A 102 -8.22 -7.05 18.42
CA ILE A 102 -8.95 -7.59 17.26
C ILE A 102 -8.22 -7.21 15.99
N ASP A 103 -7.82 -8.21 15.19
CA ASP A 103 -7.18 -7.97 13.91
C ASP A 103 -8.20 -7.69 12.78
N ALA A 104 -7.70 -7.14 11.67
CA ALA A 104 -8.53 -6.72 10.55
C ALA A 104 -9.23 -7.90 9.84
N THR A 105 -8.61 -9.09 9.85
CA THR A 105 -9.16 -10.31 9.27
C THR A 105 -10.36 -10.79 10.07
N LEU A 106 -10.22 -10.85 11.40
CA LEU A 106 -11.32 -11.18 12.29
C LEU A 106 -12.49 -10.19 12.14
N THR A 107 -12.19 -8.90 12.04
CA THR A 107 -13.21 -7.86 11.80
C THR A 107 -13.99 -8.11 10.50
N ALA A 108 -13.30 -8.47 9.41
CA ALA A 108 -13.95 -8.79 8.15
C ALA A 108 -14.86 -10.03 8.25
N PHE A 109 -14.44 -11.08 8.97
CA PHE A 109 -15.27 -12.26 9.21
C PHE A 109 -16.48 -11.98 10.11
N ILE A 110 -16.34 -11.12 11.12
CA ILE A 110 -17.48 -10.66 11.94
C ILE A 110 -18.49 -9.94 11.05
N ALA A 111 -18.04 -9.02 10.19
CA ALA A 111 -18.92 -8.31 9.26
C ALA A 111 -19.63 -9.27 8.30
N LEU A 112 -18.91 -10.23 7.71
CA LEU A 112 -19.49 -11.24 6.81
C LEU A 112 -20.53 -12.12 7.53
N ALA A 113 -20.24 -12.55 8.75
CA ALA A 113 -21.16 -13.33 9.57
C ALA A 113 -22.44 -12.54 9.87
N LEU A 114 -22.32 -11.26 10.24
CA LEU A 114 -23.47 -10.39 10.46
C LEU A 114 -24.28 -10.17 9.18
N LEU A 115 -23.64 -10.03 8.01
CA LEU A 115 -24.33 -9.88 6.72
C LEU A 115 -25.16 -11.12 6.37
N LEU A 116 -24.64 -12.31 6.66
CA LEU A 116 -25.37 -13.58 6.50
C LEU A 116 -26.51 -13.71 7.52
N LEU A 117 -26.25 -13.43 8.80
CA LEU A 117 -27.24 -13.54 9.87
C LEU A 117 -28.42 -12.57 9.69
N THR A 118 -28.15 -11.39 9.15
CA THR A 118 -29.19 -10.38 8.84
C THR A 118 -29.90 -10.64 7.51
N GLY A 119 -29.43 -11.61 6.71
CA GLY A 119 -29.96 -11.91 5.39
C GLY A 119 -29.69 -10.84 4.33
N VAL A 120 -28.76 -9.91 4.60
CA VAL A 120 -28.32 -8.91 3.61
C VAL A 120 -27.57 -9.57 2.46
N LEU A 121 -26.81 -10.63 2.76
CA LEU A 121 -26.22 -11.53 1.76
C LEU A 121 -26.74 -12.95 1.98
N THR A 122 -26.95 -13.66 0.88
CA THR A 122 -27.18 -15.11 0.90
C THR A 122 -25.84 -15.85 0.80
N TRP A 123 -25.84 -17.13 1.17
CA TRP A 123 -24.67 -17.99 0.96
C TRP A 123 -24.29 -18.09 -0.53
N GLN A 124 -25.29 -18.08 -1.42
CA GLN A 124 -25.05 -18.16 -2.86
C GLN A 124 -24.36 -16.90 -3.40
N ASP A 125 -24.67 -15.72 -2.84
CA ASP A 125 -23.98 -14.48 -3.21
C ASP A 125 -22.47 -14.58 -2.93
N ILE A 126 -22.09 -15.15 -1.78
CA ILE A 126 -20.68 -15.36 -1.41
C ILE A 126 -19.98 -16.35 -2.36
N LEU A 127 -20.65 -17.46 -2.69
CA LEU A 127 -20.08 -18.45 -3.61
C LEU A 127 -19.90 -17.88 -5.02
N ASN A 128 -20.80 -17.00 -5.45
CA ASN A 128 -20.77 -16.38 -6.77
C ASN A 128 -19.78 -15.20 -6.86
N GLU A 129 -19.25 -14.71 -5.74
CA GLU A 129 -18.23 -13.66 -5.69
C GLU A 129 -16.84 -14.19 -6.09
N THR A 130 -16.72 -14.60 -7.35
CA THR A 130 -15.51 -15.25 -7.91
C THR A 130 -14.25 -14.41 -7.81
N GLY A 131 -14.37 -13.08 -7.71
CA GLY A 131 -13.24 -12.17 -7.49
C GLY A 131 -12.51 -12.43 -6.18
N ALA A 132 -13.25 -12.70 -5.10
CA ALA A 132 -12.68 -13.04 -3.80
C ALA A 132 -11.93 -14.39 -3.83
N TRP A 133 -12.54 -15.42 -4.43
CA TRP A 133 -11.94 -16.75 -4.59
C TRP A 133 -10.69 -16.74 -5.45
N ASN A 134 -10.74 -16.04 -6.58
CA ASN A 134 -9.58 -15.85 -7.44
C ASN A 134 -8.43 -15.21 -6.63
N THR A 135 -8.71 -14.07 -5.97
CA THR A 135 -7.73 -13.35 -5.14
C THR A 135 -7.11 -14.22 -4.06
N LEU A 136 -7.92 -14.99 -3.33
CA LEU A 136 -7.44 -15.90 -2.29
C LEU A 136 -6.43 -16.92 -2.85
N VAL A 137 -6.76 -17.57 -3.97
CA VAL A 137 -5.93 -18.66 -4.54
C VAL A 137 -4.59 -18.13 -5.01
N TRP A 138 -4.57 -17.13 -5.90
CA TRP A 138 -3.32 -16.71 -6.52
C TRP A 138 -2.44 -15.90 -5.54
N PHE A 139 -3.04 -15.13 -4.61
CA PHE A 139 -2.28 -14.40 -3.58
C PHE A 139 -1.61 -15.35 -2.57
N SER A 140 -2.31 -16.42 -2.15
CA SER A 140 -1.76 -17.40 -1.20
C SER A 140 -0.53 -18.12 -1.76
N VAL A 141 -0.56 -18.51 -3.05
CA VAL A 141 0.58 -19.15 -3.73
C VAL A 141 1.79 -18.21 -3.79
N LEU A 142 1.58 -16.93 -4.13
CA LEU A 142 2.68 -15.97 -4.24
C LEU A 142 3.32 -15.64 -2.88
N VAL A 143 2.53 -15.52 -1.81
CA VAL A 143 3.06 -15.34 -0.45
C VAL A 143 3.91 -16.54 -0.03
N LEU A 144 3.45 -17.77 -0.31
CA LEU A 144 4.20 -19.00 -0.04
C LEU A 144 5.55 -19.01 -0.78
N MET A 145 5.56 -18.67 -2.08
CA MET A 145 6.80 -18.62 -2.87
C MET A 145 7.80 -17.60 -2.32
N ALA A 146 7.33 -16.42 -1.92
CA ALA A 146 8.17 -15.39 -1.32
C ALA A 146 8.79 -15.83 0.02
N ASP A 147 8.02 -16.51 0.88
CA ASP A 147 8.52 -17.07 2.14
C ASP A 147 9.61 -18.13 1.90
N GLN A 148 9.44 -18.99 0.90
CA GLN A 148 10.44 -20.00 0.55
C GLN A 148 11.75 -19.38 0.03
N LEU A 149 11.68 -18.33 -0.80
CA LEU A 149 12.89 -17.61 -1.23
C LEU A 149 13.69 -17.05 -0.06
N ASN A 150 13.01 -16.57 0.98
CA ASN A 150 13.66 -16.11 2.20
C ASN A 150 14.28 -17.27 3.00
N LYS A 151 13.52 -18.34 3.25
CA LYS A 151 13.97 -19.52 4.01
C LYS A 151 15.14 -20.25 3.36
N LEU A 152 15.17 -20.32 2.02
CA LEU A 152 16.25 -20.93 1.25
C LEU A 152 17.52 -20.06 1.18
N GLY A 153 17.52 -18.88 1.80
CA GLY A 153 18.71 -18.03 1.90
C GLY A 153 19.00 -17.18 0.67
N PHE A 154 18.13 -17.17 -0.34
CA PHE A 154 18.31 -16.37 -1.56
C PHE A 154 18.36 -14.88 -1.23
N ILE A 155 17.44 -14.41 -0.39
CA ILE A 155 17.36 -13.02 0.04
C ILE A 155 18.63 -12.55 0.79
N PRO A 156 19.10 -13.26 1.85
CA PRO A 156 20.39 -12.95 2.49
C PRO A 156 21.57 -12.94 1.51
N TRP A 157 21.67 -13.94 0.62
CA TRP A 157 22.73 -14.03 -0.39
C TRP A 157 22.72 -12.84 -1.34
N LEU A 158 21.55 -12.45 -1.84
CA LEU A 158 21.38 -11.32 -2.76
C LEU A 158 21.84 -10.01 -2.10
N SER A 159 21.48 -9.83 -0.83
CA SER A 159 21.83 -8.64 -0.05
C SER A 159 23.34 -8.49 0.15
N LYS A 160 24.02 -9.61 0.45
CA LYS A 160 25.49 -9.63 0.57
C LYS A 160 26.18 -9.36 -0.77
N SER A 161 25.65 -9.91 -1.86
CA SER A 161 26.17 -9.69 -3.21
C SER A 161 26.08 -8.23 -3.63
N ILE A 162 24.94 -7.58 -3.37
CA ILE A 162 24.73 -6.15 -3.64
C ILE A 162 25.68 -5.29 -2.78
N ALA A 163 25.79 -5.56 -1.47
CA ALA A 163 26.68 -4.81 -0.59
C ALA A 163 28.15 -4.84 -1.05
N THR A 164 28.62 -6.00 -1.50
CA THR A 164 30.00 -6.17 -2.00
C THR A 164 30.21 -5.42 -3.31
N SER A 165 29.20 -5.37 -4.17
CA SER A 165 29.28 -4.76 -5.51
C SER A 165 29.19 -3.23 -5.48
N LEU A 166 28.66 -2.65 -4.41
CA LEU A 166 28.48 -1.20 -4.25
C LEU A 166 29.62 -0.52 -3.46
N GLY A 167 30.71 -1.24 -3.17
CA GLY A 167 31.89 -0.68 -2.50
C GLY A 167 32.49 0.50 -3.26
N GLY A 168 32.70 1.63 -2.57
CA GLY A 168 33.30 2.86 -3.13
C GLY A 168 32.32 3.93 -3.59
N LEU A 169 31.01 3.67 -3.59
CA LEU A 169 29.98 4.68 -3.85
C LEU A 169 29.58 5.42 -2.57
N SER A 170 29.17 6.69 -2.72
CA SER A 170 28.64 7.46 -1.59
C SER A 170 27.27 6.91 -1.16
N TRP A 171 26.99 6.97 0.14
CA TRP A 171 25.75 6.44 0.70
C TRP A 171 24.46 6.97 0.04
N PRO A 172 24.34 8.24 -0.43
CA PRO A 172 23.13 8.68 -1.11
C PRO A 172 22.90 7.96 -2.44
N ILE A 173 23.96 7.69 -3.19
CA ILE A 173 23.89 6.95 -4.45
C ILE A 173 23.45 5.51 -4.18
N VAL A 174 24.05 4.87 -3.18
CA VAL A 174 23.67 3.52 -2.75
C VAL A 174 22.19 3.48 -2.38
N LEU A 175 21.71 4.41 -1.55
CA LEU A 175 20.31 4.42 -1.12
C LEU A 175 19.35 4.62 -2.29
N VAL A 176 19.66 5.49 -3.25
CA VAL A 176 18.84 5.67 -4.46
C VAL A 176 18.79 4.39 -5.29
N ILE A 177 19.93 3.71 -5.49
CA ILE A 177 19.98 2.43 -6.20
C ILE A 177 19.12 1.38 -5.48
N LEU A 178 19.22 1.28 -4.16
CA LEU A 178 18.42 0.34 -3.37
C LEU A 178 16.92 0.65 -3.45
N ILE A 179 16.52 1.92 -3.42
CA ILE A 179 15.12 2.33 -3.57
C ILE A 179 14.58 1.99 -4.95
N LEU A 180 15.35 2.27 -6.02
CA LEU A 180 14.96 1.92 -7.39
C LEU A 180 14.83 0.41 -7.55
N PHE A 181 15.81 -0.34 -7.05
CA PHE A 181 15.78 -1.79 -7.05
C PHE A 181 14.55 -2.32 -6.30
N TYR A 182 14.29 -1.81 -5.10
CA TYR A 182 13.13 -2.19 -4.29
C TYR A 182 11.80 -1.86 -4.98
N PHE A 183 11.65 -0.67 -5.54
CA PHE A 183 10.42 -0.31 -6.23
C PHE A 183 10.15 -1.19 -7.45
N TYR A 184 11.17 -1.46 -8.27
CA TYR A 184 11.00 -2.21 -9.53
C TYR A 184 11.03 -3.74 -9.34
N SER A 185 11.70 -4.26 -8.32
CA SER A 185 11.60 -5.70 -7.97
C SER A 185 10.17 -6.08 -7.67
N HIS A 186 9.34 -5.13 -7.24
CA HIS A 186 7.93 -5.36 -6.94
C HIS A 186 7.10 -5.83 -8.14
N TYR A 187 7.54 -5.64 -9.40
CA TYR A 187 6.88 -6.27 -10.55
C TYR A 187 6.83 -7.81 -10.46
N LEU A 188 7.75 -8.39 -9.69
CA LEU A 188 7.87 -9.83 -9.41
C LEU A 188 7.04 -10.28 -8.20
N PHE A 189 6.42 -9.34 -7.48
CA PHE A 189 5.64 -9.61 -6.27
C PHE A 189 4.20 -9.16 -6.49
N ALA A 190 3.28 -9.83 -5.79
CA ALA A 190 1.89 -9.40 -5.75
C ALA A 190 1.36 -9.06 -4.38
N SER A 191 2.24 -9.12 -3.38
CA SER A 191 1.92 -8.71 -2.04
C SER A 191 2.97 -7.72 -1.61
N SER A 192 2.55 -6.48 -1.40
CA SER A 192 3.41 -5.46 -0.80
C SER A 192 3.97 -5.95 0.54
N THR A 193 3.17 -6.64 1.36
CA THR A 193 3.62 -7.20 2.64
C THR A 193 4.67 -8.31 2.46
N ALA A 194 4.47 -9.25 1.53
CA ALA A 194 5.45 -10.31 1.28
C ALA A 194 6.77 -9.77 0.69
N HIS A 195 6.66 -8.72 -0.12
CA HIS A 195 7.81 -8.03 -0.66
C HIS A 195 8.61 -7.29 0.44
N ILE A 196 7.91 -6.60 1.35
CA ILE A 196 8.53 -5.98 2.54
C ILE A 196 9.19 -7.05 3.41
N SER A 197 8.51 -8.16 3.73
CA SER A 197 9.09 -9.23 4.56
C SER A 197 10.35 -9.84 3.95
N ALA A 198 10.37 -9.98 2.62
CA ALA A 198 11.52 -10.51 1.91
C ALA A 198 12.68 -9.51 1.88
N MET A 199 12.46 -8.27 1.42
CA MET A 199 13.58 -7.45 0.98
C MET A 199 13.95 -6.31 1.94
N TYR A 200 13.04 -5.86 2.80
CA TYR A 200 13.23 -4.64 3.58
C TYR A 200 14.46 -4.67 4.51
N ALA A 201 14.55 -5.69 5.38
CA ALA A 201 15.64 -5.79 6.36
C ALA A 201 17.01 -5.93 5.68
N ALA A 202 17.01 -6.71 4.61
CA ALA A 202 18.15 -6.96 3.75
C ALA A 202 18.71 -5.66 3.14
N LEU A 203 17.85 -4.89 2.47
CA LEU A 203 18.22 -3.61 1.86
C LEU A 203 18.59 -2.54 2.90
N LEU A 204 17.89 -2.52 4.04
CA LEU A 204 18.23 -1.63 5.15
C LEU A 204 19.64 -1.91 5.68
N GLY A 205 20.00 -3.19 5.85
CA GLY A 205 21.35 -3.59 6.24
C GLY A 205 22.42 -3.11 5.27
N VAL A 206 22.17 -3.21 3.95
CA VAL A 206 23.09 -2.70 2.92
C VAL A 206 23.22 -1.18 2.99
N ALA A 207 22.11 -0.45 3.15
CA ALA A 207 22.13 1.01 3.25
C ALA A 207 22.98 1.48 4.46
N ILE A 208 22.78 0.86 5.62
CA ILE A 208 23.52 1.20 6.85
C ILE A 208 25.01 0.84 6.69
N ALA A 209 25.32 -0.33 6.11
CA ALA A 209 26.70 -0.73 5.86
C ALA A 209 27.44 0.21 4.88
N ALA A 210 26.70 0.83 3.96
CA ALA A 210 27.23 1.87 3.07
C ALA A 210 27.37 3.25 3.72
N GLY A 211 27.04 3.39 5.01
CA GLY A 211 27.15 4.64 5.77
C GLY A 211 25.93 5.56 5.69
N ALA A 212 24.78 5.08 5.18
CA ALA A 212 23.56 5.87 5.15
C ALA A 212 22.99 6.06 6.56
N PRO A 213 22.40 7.23 6.88
CA PRO A 213 21.78 7.45 8.19
C PRO A 213 20.67 6.40 8.45
N PRO A 214 20.71 5.66 9.57
CA PRO A 214 19.86 4.48 9.75
C PRO A 214 18.36 4.77 9.77
N LEU A 215 17.92 5.78 10.53
CA LEU A 215 16.51 6.16 10.63
C LEU A 215 15.96 6.65 9.29
N PHE A 216 16.73 7.47 8.58
CA PHE A 216 16.36 7.96 7.25
C PHE A 216 16.19 6.81 6.25
N SER A 217 17.14 5.88 6.22
CA SER A 217 17.10 4.72 5.31
C SER A 217 15.90 3.82 5.60
N ALA A 218 15.62 3.57 6.89
CA ALA A 218 14.47 2.78 7.32
C ALA A 218 13.14 3.45 6.92
N LEU A 219 13.00 4.75 7.12
CA LEU A 219 11.81 5.50 6.71
C LEU A 219 11.64 5.52 5.18
N MET A 220 12.71 5.78 4.43
CA MET A 220 12.67 5.80 2.96
C MET A 220 12.26 4.44 2.39
N LEU A 221 12.87 3.34 2.84
CA LEU A 221 12.46 2.00 2.43
C LEU A 221 11.03 1.69 2.89
N GLY A 222 10.60 2.17 4.07
CA GLY A 222 9.23 2.02 4.54
C GLY A 222 8.22 2.70 3.62
N PHE A 223 8.48 3.95 3.21
CA PHE A 223 7.64 4.68 2.28
C PHE A 223 7.58 4.02 0.90
N PHE A 224 8.75 3.63 0.36
CA PHE A 224 8.80 2.95 -0.93
C PHE A 224 8.18 1.54 -0.91
N GLY A 225 8.06 0.92 0.28
CA GLY A 225 7.26 -0.29 0.51
C GLY A 225 5.74 -0.10 0.28
N ASN A 226 5.26 1.14 0.24
CA ASN A 226 3.89 1.48 -0.12
C ASN A 226 3.78 2.01 -1.54
N LEU A 227 4.71 2.90 -1.94
CA LEU A 227 4.66 3.57 -3.24
C LEU A 227 4.82 2.58 -4.41
N LEU A 228 5.48 1.45 -4.17
CA LEU A 228 5.55 0.32 -5.10
C LEU A 228 4.18 -0.23 -5.54
N ALA A 229 3.08 0.13 -4.86
CA ALA A 229 1.74 -0.17 -5.32
C ALA A 229 1.48 0.44 -6.71
N SER A 230 2.18 1.52 -7.06
CA SER A 230 2.20 2.15 -8.37
C SER A 230 3.03 1.38 -9.40
N THR A 231 2.71 0.10 -9.60
CA THR A 231 3.39 -0.78 -10.57
C THR A 231 2.37 -1.62 -11.33
N THR A 232 2.14 -2.85 -10.90
CA THR A 232 1.25 -3.82 -11.55
C THR A 232 -0.17 -3.70 -11.03
N HIS A 233 -1.10 -4.38 -11.70
CA HIS A 233 -2.51 -4.48 -11.32
C HIS A 233 -2.75 -5.44 -10.14
N TYR A 234 -1.68 -6.12 -9.69
CA TYR A 234 -1.68 -7.08 -8.60
C TYR A 234 -0.72 -6.67 -7.48
N SER A 235 -0.18 -5.44 -7.48
CA SER A 235 0.89 -5.00 -6.58
C SER A 235 0.52 -5.01 -5.09
N SER A 236 -0.75 -4.77 -4.78
CA SER A 236 -1.25 -4.59 -3.42
C SER A 236 -2.70 -5.05 -3.32
N GLY A 237 -3.26 -5.19 -2.12
CA GLY A 237 -4.65 -5.60 -1.92
C GLY A 237 -5.69 -4.75 -2.71
N PRO A 238 -5.58 -3.40 -2.74
CA PRO A 238 -6.52 -2.57 -3.51
C PRO A 238 -6.37 -2.67 -5.03
N ALA A 239 -5.18 -2.97 -5.55
CA ALA A 239 -4.91 -2.96 -6.98
C ALA A 239 -5.79 -3.94 -7.79
N PRO A 240 -5.91 -5.24 -7.43
CA PRO A 240 -6.74 -6.18 -8.17
C PRO A 240 -8.24 -5.87 -8.00
N ILE A 241 -8.66 -5.32 -6.85
CA ILE A 241 -10.06 -4.91 -6.62
C ILE A 241 -10.45 -3.77 -7.57
N LEU A 242 -9.58 -2.76 -7.72
CA LEU A 242 -9.82 -1.66 -8.64
C LEU A 242 -9.71 -2.12 -10.11
N PHE A 243 -8.75 -2.98 -10.42
CA PHE A 243 -8.53 -3.46 -11.77
C PHE A 243 -9.64 -4.43 -12.26
N SER A 244 -10.15 -5.28 -11.38
CA SER A 244 -11.21 -6.26 -11.71
C SER A 244 -12.55 -5.62 -12.07
N SER A 245 -12.74 -4.34 -11.74
CA SER A 245 -13.92 -3.56 -12.14
C SER A 245 -14.08 -3.39 -13.66
N GLY A 246 -13.02 -3.65 -14.44
CA GLY A 246 -13.06 -3.62 -15.91
C GLY A 246 -13.02 -2.22 -16.54
N TYR A 247 -12.96 -1.15 -15.74
CA TYR A 247 -12.94 0.24 -16.26
C TYR A 247 -11.59 0.67 -16.86
N VAL A 248 -10.48 0.00 -16.53
CA VAL A 248 -9.13 0.40 -16.96
C VAL A 248 -8.40 -0.78 -17.62
N THR A 249 -7.90 -0.58 -18.84
CA THR A 249 -7.11 -1.62 -19.53
C THR A 249 -5.72 -1.79 -18.89
N GLN A 250 -5.15 -2.99 -18.96
CA GLN A 250 -3.82 -3.27 -18.40
C GLN A 250 -2.74 -2.34 -18.96
N LYS A 251 -2.73 -2.10 -20.27
CA LYS A 251 -1.79 -1.16 -20.91
C LYS A 251 -1.89 0.23 -20.27
N ARG A 252 -3.11 0.72 -20.07
CA ARG A 252 -3.34 2.05 -19.48
C ARG A 252 -2.91 2.09 -18.01
N TRP A 253 -3.27 1.06 -17.25
CA TRP A 253 -2.87 0.92 -15.85
C TRP A 253 -1.35 0.98 -15.70
N TRP A 254 -0.61 0.19 -16.48
CA TRP A 254 0.84 0.09 -16.37
C TRP A 254 1.55 1.35 -16.85
N THR A 255 1.11 1.94 -17.97
CA THR A 255 1.69 3.20 -18.46
C THR A 255 1.47 4.34 -17.46
N MET A 256 0.28 4.45 -16.87
CA MET A 256 0.01 5.48 -15.87
C MET A 256 0.85 5.28 -14.61
N ASN A 257 0.93 4.05 -14.10
CA ASN A 257 1.71 3.74 -12.91
C ASN A 257 3.22 3.91 -13.12
N LEU A 258 3.73 3.69 -14.33
CA LEU A 258 5.13 4.01 -14.67
C LEU A 258 5.38 5.53 -14.57
N ILE A 259 4.50 6.36 -15.13
CA ILE A 259 4.60 7.82 -15.06
C ILE A 259 4.53 8.29 -13.61
N LEU A 260 3.55 7.79 -12.84
CA LEU A 260 3.39 8.11 -11.44
C LEU A 260 4.59 7.62 -10.59
N GLY A 261 5.19 6.48 -10.94
CA GLY A 261 6.43 6.00 -10.33
C GLY A 261 7.56 7.03 -10.41
N PHE A 262 7.80 7.62 -11.58
CA PHE A 262 8.76 8.73 -11.72
C PHE A 262 8.41 9.94 -10.86
N VAL A 263 7.14 10.30 -10.80
CA VAL A 263 6.66 11.41 -9.95
C VAL A 263 6.91 11.10 -8.47
N TYR A 264 6.64 9.87 -8.03
CA TYR A 264 6.92 9.44 -6.66
C TYR A 264 8.41 9.48 -6.35
N PHE A 265 9.29 9.08 -7.27
CA PHE A 265 10.73 9.24 -7.06
C PHE A 265 11.13 10.70 -6.86
N ILE A 266 10.65 11.63 -7.70
CA ILE A 266 10.95 13.06 -7.57
C ILE A 266 10.44 13.60 -6.23
N ILE A 267 9.20 13.28 -5.85
CA ILE A 267 8.60 13.78 -4.61
C ILE A 267 9.29 13.17 -3.38
N TRP A 268 9.48 11.87 -3.33
CA TRP A 268 9.92 11.20 -2.10
C TRP A 268 11.45 11.16 -1.96
N ILE A 269 12.21 10.93 -3.04
CA ILE A 269 13.68 11.00 -3.02
C ILE A 269 14.15 12.47 -3.03
N GLY A 270 13.53 13.34 -3.82
CA GLY A 270 13.91 14.76 -3.87
C GLY A 270 13.39 15.52 -2.66
N LEU A 271 12.11 15.89 -2.70
CA LEU A 271 11.48 16.72 -1.67
C LEU A 271 11.43 16.04 -0.30
N GLY A 272 11.13 14.73 -0.25
CA GLY A 272 11.06 13.97 1.00
C GLY A 272 12.41 13.94 1.73
N SER A 273 13.52 13.75 1.02
CA SER A 273 14.85 13.79 1.62
C SER A 273 15.22 15.18 2.14
N LEU A 274 14.92 16.24 1.37
CA LEU A 274 15.14 17.62 1.80
C LEU A 274 14.33 17.95 3.06
N TRP A 275 13.06 17.56 3.08
CA TRP A 275 12.19 17.74 4.23
C TRP A 275 12.72 17.03 5.47
N MET A 276 13.10 15.74 5.34
CA MET A 276 13.65 14.96 6.44
C MET A 276 14.99 15.53 6.97
N LYS A 277 15.78 16.17 6.09
CA LYS A 277 16.97 16.93 6.50
C LYS A 277 16.60 18.16 7.34
N VAL A 278 15.56 18.91 6.94
CA VAL A 278 15.08 20.11 7.66
C VAL A 278 14.56 19.77 9.06
N ILE A 279 13.82 18.67 9.21
CA ILE A 279 13.30 18.24 10.52
C ILE A 279 14.31 17.44 11.36
N GLY A 280 15.57 17.33 10.92
CA GLY A 280 16.67 16.75 11.69
C GLY A 280 16.64 15.24 11.83
N ILE A 281 16.01 14.51 10.89
CA ILE A 281 16.03 13.04 10.88
C ILE A 281 17.41 12.49 10.49
N PHE A 282 18.18 13.24 9.70
CA PHE A 282 19.56 12.94 9.34
C PHE A 282 20.37 14.20 9.02
#